data_AF-A0A7V9HLP8-F1
#
_entry.id   AF-A0A7V9HLP8-F1
#
_cell.length_a   1.000
_cell.length_b   1.000
_cell.length_c   1.000
_cell.angle_alpha   90.00
_cell.angle_beta   90.00
_cell.angle_gamma   90.00
#
_symmetry.space_group_name_H-M   'P 1'
#
loop_
_entity.id
_entity.type
_entity.pdbx_description
1 polymer ?
#
loop_
_entity_poly.entity_id
_entity_poly.type
_entity_poly.pdbx_seq_one_letter_code
_entity_poly.pdbx_strand_id
1 'polypeptide(L)' 'MSQFFRLQVDTDELVTAMYDFVTDPHPSRNERPIIQELSDIHPESIDVLESMLLDGTEERRDVAAYVDLVFASARP' A
#
# COMPACT_ATOMS: atom_id res chain seq x y z
N MET A 1 -13.55 -16.86 -6.28
CA MET A 1 -13.46 -18.07 -5.42
C MET A 1 -12.79 -17.64 -4.13
N SER A 2 -13.22 -18.13 -2.96
CA SER A 2 -12.69 -17.66 -1.69
C SER A 2 -11.22 -18.03 -1.51
N GLN A 3 -10.35 -17.03 -1.46
CA GLN A 3 -9.04 -17.15 -0.82
C GLN A 3 -9.09 -16.29 0.43
N PHE A 4 -9.06 -16.95 1.59
CA PHE A 4 -8.81 -16.27 2.84
C PHE A 4 -7.36 -15.79 2.78
N PHE A 5 -7.15 -14.49 2.57
CA PHE A 5 -5.88 -13.83 2.89
C PHE A 5 -5.64 -14.03 4.39
N ARG A 6 -4.97 -15.12 4.75
CA ARG A 6 -4.29 -15.21 6.04
C ARG A 6 -3.31 -14.06 6.05
N LEU A 7 -3.41 -13.22 7.07
CA LEU A 7 -2.69 -11.94 7.17
C LEU A 7 -1.20 -12.15 7.54
N GLN A 8 -0.54 -12.98 6.75
CA GLN A 8 0.89 -13.06 6.55
C GLN A 8 1.22 -12.39 5.20
N VAL A 9 0.63 -11.20 5.01
CA VAL A 9 1.21 -10.18 4.14
C VAL A 9 2.63 -9.97 4.64
N ASP A 10 3.62 -10.05 3.76
CA ASP A 10 4.96 -9.61 4.12
C ASP A 10 4.91 -8.08 4.21
N THR A 11 4.96 -7.56 5.45
CA THR A 11 4.83 -6.13 5.72
C THR A 11 5.95 -5.34 5.03
N ASP A 12 7.15 -5.89 4.89
CA ASP A 12 8.25 -5.23 4.19
C ASP A 12 8.04 -5.27 2.66
N GLU A 13 7.43 -6.31 2.10
CA GLU A 13 7.03 -6.34 0.68
C GLU A 13 5.94 -5.30 0.38
N LEU A 14 4.88 -5.26 1.20
CA LEU A 14 3.78 -4.28 1.04
C LEU A 14 4.27 -2.84 1.23
N VAL A 15 5.08 -2.57 2.27
CA VAL A 15 5.71 -1.25 2.48
C VAL A 15 6.61 -0.88 1.31
N THR A 16 7.38 -1.83 0.77
CA THR A 16 8.25 -1.55 -0.39
C THR A 16 7.41 -1.24 -1.62
N ALA A 17 6.35 -1.99 -1.90
CA ALA A 17 5.46 -1.74 -3.03
C ALA A 17 4.69 -0.41 -2.94
N MET A 18 4.23 -0.04 -1.74
CA MET A 18 3.54 1.24 -1.50
C MET A 18 4.52 2.43 -1.53
N TYR A 19 5.76 2.24 -1.05
CA TYR A 19 6.85 3.21 -1.24
C TYR A 19 7.19 3.41 -2.72
N ASP A 20 7.32 2.31 -3.47
CA ASP A 20 7.53 2.29 -4.92
C ASP A 20 6.38 2.96 -5.70
N PHE A 21 5.17 3.04 -5.13
CA PHE A 21 4.04 3.76 -5.73
C PHE A 21 4.13 5.26 -5.47
N VAL A 22 4.40 5.69 -4.22
CA VAL A 22 4.46 7.12 -3.86
C VAL A 22 5.75 7.82 -4.34
N THR A 23 6.77 7.05 -4.72
CA THR A 23 8.01 7.56 -5.33
C THR A 23 8.01 7.53 -6.87
N ASP A 24 7.00 6.92 -7.51
CA ASP A 24 6.90 6.79 -8.96
C ASP A 24 5.99 7.91 -9.54
N PRO A 25 6.56 8.95 -10.16
CA PRO A 25 5.78 10.06 -10.70
C PRO A 25 4.96 9.66 -11.93
N HIS A 26 5.22 8.50 -12.54
CA HIS A 26 4.59 8.08 -13.78
C HIS A 26 3.29 7.28 -13.55
N PRO A 27 2.25 7.44 -14.39
CA PRO A 27 0.97 6.72 -14.23
C PRO A 27 1.07 5.18 -14.20
N SER A 28 2.18 4.60 -14.67
CA SER A 28 2.46 3.15 -14.63
C SER A 28 2.50 2.56 -13.22
N ARG A 29 2.63 3.37 -12.16
CA ARG A 29 2.47 2.88 -10.77
C ARG A 29 1.13 2.17 -10.54
N ASN A 30 0.08 2.58 -11.24
CA ASN A 30 -1.25 1.98 -11.18
C ASN A 30 -1.32 0.60 -11.87
N GLU A 31 -0.34 0.24 -12.70
CA GLU A 31 -0.29 -1.04 -13.42
C GLU A 31 0.42 -2.15 -12.61
N ARG A 32 0.97 -1.81 -11.43
CA ARG A 32 1.67 -2.74 -10.53
C ARG A 32 0.66 -3.75 -9.93
N PRO A 33 0.88 -5.09 -10.03
CA PRO A 33 -0.12 -6.09 -9.60
C PRO A 33 -0.59 -5.94 -8.15
N ILE A 34 0.33 -5.74 -7.22
CA ILE A 34 0.03 -5.56 -5.79
C ILE A 34 -0.76 -4.28 -5.49
N ILE A 35 -0.72 -3.27 -6.37
CA ILE A 35 -1.52 -2.04 -6.26
C ILE A 35 -2.95 -2.28 -6.79
N GLN A 36 -3.10 -3.11 -7.83
CA GLN A 36 -4.42 -3.59 -8.28
C GLN A 36 -5.08 -4.44 -7.18
N GLU A 37 -4.35 -5.40 -6.59
CA GLU A 37 -4.84 -6.21 -5.45
C GLU A 37 -5.17 -5.34 -4.23
N LEU A 38 -4.36 -4.32 -3.91
CA LEU A 38 -4.68 -3.35 -2.87
C LEU A 38 -5.96 -2.55 -3.19
N SER A 39 -6.18 -2.17 -4.45
CA SER A 39 -7.40 -1.45 -4.87
C SER A 39 -8.67 -2.31 -4.82
N ASP A 40 -8.56 -3.62 -5.10
CA ASP A 40 -9.67 -4.59 -4.98
C ASP A 40 -10.05 -4.87 -3.51
N ILE A 41 -9.09 -4.78 -2.58
CA ILE A 41 -9.26 -5.15 -1.17
C ILE A 41 -9.53 -3.94 -0.26
N HIS A 42 -8.85 -2.82 -0.50
CA HIS A 42 -8.87 -1.63 0.35
C HIS A 42 -8.64 -0.35 -0.49
N PRO A 43 -9.60 0.05 -1.34
CA PRO A 43 -9.45 1.18 -2.27
C PRO A 43 -9.13 2.50 -1.56
N GLU A 44 -9.62 2.70 -0.33
CA GLU A 44 -9.30 3.84 0.53
C GLU A 44 -7.85 3.85 1.09
N SER A 45 -6.99 2.94 0.63
CA SER A 45 -5.52 3.12 0.68
C SER A 45 -4.94 3.77 -0.58
N ILE A 46 -5.55 3.61 -1.76
CA ILE A 46 -5.05 4.21 -3.00
C ILE A 46 -5.17 5.74 -2.90
N ASP A 47 -6.30 6.25 -2.41
CA ASP A 47 -6.52 7.69 -2.18
C ASP A 47 -5.46 8.30 -1.23
N VAL A 48 -5.04 7.55 -0.21
CA VAL A 48 -3.99 7.98 0.74
C VAL A 48 -2.60 7.96 0.09
N LEU A 49 -2.29 6.95 -0.72
CA LEU A 49 -1.02 6.88 -1.45
C LEU A 49 -0.91 7.98 -2.52
N GLU A 50 -2.00 8.27 -3.26
CA GLU A 50 -2.01 9.40 -4.19
C GLU A 50 -1.87 10.73 -3.46
N SER A 51 -2.44 10.87 -2.25
CA SER A 51 -2.22 12.05 -1.40
C SER A 51 -0.75 12.17 -0.95
N MET A 52 -0.13 11.09 -0.47
CA MET A 52 1.29 11.06 -0.07
C MET A 52 2.22 11.47 -1.21
N LEU A 53 1.96 10.99 -2.43
CA LEU A 53 2.67 11.38 -3.65
C LEU A 53 2.50 12.89 -3.96
N LEU A 54 1.27 13.40 -3.90
CA LEU A 54 0.97 14.81 -4.21
C LEU A 54 1.59 15.78 -3.18
N ASP A 55 1.63 15.38 -1.91
CA ASP A 55 2.28 16.12 -0.82
C ASP A 55 3.82 15.95 -0.77
N GLY A 56 4.39 15.05 -1.60
CA GLY A 56 5.82 14.71 -1.56
C GLY A 56 6.26 14.01 -0.26
N THR A 57 5.32 13.39 0.47
CA THR A 57 5.59 12.66 1.72
C THR A 57 5.93 11.20 1.38
N GLU A 58 7.08 11.03 0.73
CA GLU A 58 7.49 9.77 0.09
C GLU A 58 8.38 8.86 0.99
N GLU A 59 8.70 9.24 2.23
CA GLU A 59 9.64 8.47 3.04
C GLU A 59 9.10 7.09 3.47
N ARG A 60 9.90 6.03 3.27
CA ARG A 60 9.56 4.63 3.61
C ARG A 60 9.09 4.43 5.06
N ARG A 61 9.52 5.27 6.00
CA ARG A 61 9.10 5.24 7.40
C ARG A 61 7.64 5.64 7.62
N ASP A 62 7.13 6.57 6.82
CA ASP A 62 5.77 7.09 6.95
C ASP A 62 4.79 6.16 6.22
N VAL A 63 5.21 5.60 5.08
CA VAL A 63 4.54 4.46 4.43
C VAL A 63 4.46 3.25 5.38
N ALA A 64 5.55 2.91 6.08
CA ALA A 64 5.55 1.83 7.07
C ALA A 64 4.60 2.09 8.24
N ALA A 65 4.60 3.31 8.79
CA ALA A 65 3.69 3.70 9.86
C ALA A 65 2.22 3.62 9.43
N TYR A 66 1.91 3.97 8.17
CA TYR A 66 0.57 3.81 7.60
C TYR A 66 0.17 2.33 7.43
N VAL A 67 1.07 1.50 6.90
CA VAL A 67 0.82 0.06 6.74
C VAL A 67 0.62 -0.62 8.10
N ASP A 68 1.42 -0.32 9.11
CA ASP A 68 1.22 -0.84 10.46
C ASP A 68 -0.12 -0.36 11.05
N LEU A 69 -0.48 0.93 10.90
CA LEU A 69 -1.74 1.46 11.42
C LEU A 69 -2.98 0.76 10.82
N VAL A 70 -3.01 0.60 9.49
CA VAL A 70 -4.14 0.02 8.77
C VAL A 70 -4.18 -1.50 8.94
N PHE A 71 -3.06 -2.20 8.75
CA PHE A 71 -3.04 -3.65 8.61
C PHE A 71 -2.63 -4.41 9.88
N ALA A 72 -1.84 -3.83 10.81
CA ALA A 72 -1.57 -4.49 12.10
C ALA A 72 -2.82 -4.53 13.00
N SER A 73 -3.79 -3.63 12.76
CA SER A 73 -5.12 -3.63 13.39
C SER A 73 -5.95 -4.88 13.08
N ALA A 74 -5.56 -5.69 12.08
CA ALA A 74 -6.17 -6.97 11.75
C ALA A 74 -5.51 -8.19 12.45
N ARG A 75 -4.58 -7.96 13.39
CA ARG A 75 -3.97 -9.01 14.22
C ARG A 75 -4.86 -9.30 15.46
N PRO A 76 -5.39 -10.54 15.62
CA PRO A 76 -6.23 -10.92 16.76
C PRO A 76 -5.42 -11.24 18.04
#